data_AF-A0A927S702-F1
#
_entry.id   AF-A0A927S702-F1
#
_cell.length_a   1.000
_cell.length_b   1.000
_cell.length_c   1.000
_cell.angle_alpha   90.00
_cell.angle_beta   90.00
_cell.angle_gamma   90.00
#
_symmetry.space_group_name_H-M   'P 1'
#
loop_
_entity.id
_entity.type
_entity.pdbx_description
1 polymer ?
#
loop_
_entity_poly.entity_id
_entity_poly.type
_entity_poly.pdbx_seq_one_letter_code
_entity_poly.pdbx_strand_id
1 'polypeptide(L)'
;MKKTFSLLLAALLLLMPLPDFANSEAEEELSPLTPKIVELFNNSLVEMGTKITQADVDLSLAQKVYVDVNLFRLKTDSHHEVTSILKEQGSVVWMLPIYANGKTAVFQISKGLPVPPNASLSEEERKRIEANVGKWTIPAFGSEEGKTDYYARVKAAFGHVPQGTLLVSGQPYFRIPMALIPGDSGELAWIIPSAPISYEEPELPTVNMNGIDVYPYHETKEIIDQYDTSDAEPQGSPLLIPLSILITLSIALIGFMILRRKTKRTA
;
A
#
# COMPACT_ATOMS: atom_id res chain seq x y z
N MET A 1 -25.63 24.89 57.09
CA MET A 1 -25.79 25.02 55.61
C MET A 1 -24.38 25.12 55.04
N LYS A 2 -23.83 24.04 54.44
CA LYS A 2 -23.81 23.77 52.98
C LYS A 2 -23.29 25.01 52.22
N LYS A 3 -22.16 25.01 51.51
CA LYS A 3 -21.62 24.01 50.57
C LYS A 3 -20.09 24.19 50.41
N THR A 4 -19.37 23.08 50.37
CA THR A 4 -18.00 22.98 49.86
C THR A 4 -18.01 23.14 48.33
N PHE A 5 -17.27 24.11 47.80
CA PHE A 5 -17.01 24.20 46.36
C PHE A 5 -15.79 23.32 46.08
N SER A 6 -16.05 22.05 45.77
CA SER A 6 -15.04 21.14 45.23
C SER A 6 -14.79 21.57 43.79
N LEU A 7 -13.68 22.27 43.54
CA LEU A 7 -13.17 22.49 42.19
C LEU A 7 -12.56 21.16 41.73
N LEU A 8 -13.41 20.33 41.11
CA LEU A 8 -12.95 19.33 40.16
C LEU A 8 -12.24 20.09 39.04
N LEU A 9 -10.91 20.21 39.16
CA LEU A 9 -10.03 20.46 38.04
C LEU A 9 -10.13 19.21 37.15
N ALA A 10 -11.20 19.14 36.37
CA ALA A 10 -11.29 18.23 35.25
C ALA A 10 -10.08 18.59 34.37
N ALA A 11 -9.07 17.73 34.41
CA ALA A 11 -8.06 17.65 33.40
C ALA A 11 -8.80 17.43 32.08
N LEU A 12 -9.18 18.53 31.45
CA LEU A 12 -9.42 18.59 30.02
C LEU A 12 -8.04 18.41 29.39
N LEU A 13 -7.51 17.19 29.52
CA LEU A 13 -6.64 16.61 28.51
C LEU A 13 -7.41 16.85 27.23
N LEU A 14 -6.94 17.81 26.44
CA LEU A 14 -7.13 17.81 25.01
C LEU A 14 -6.89 16.37 24.57
N LEU A 15 -7.96 15.59 24.44
CA LEU A 15 -8.05 14.56 23.44
C LEU A 15 -7.89 15.32 22.13
N MET A 16 -6.64 15.63 21.78
CA MET A 16 -6.29 15.71 20.38
C MET A 16 -6.82 14.39 19.82
N PRO A 17 -7.67 14.41 18.77
CA PRO A 17 -7.91 13.17 18.06
C PRO A 17 -6.53 12.61 17.76
N LEU A 18 -6.24 11.42 18.28
CA LEU A 18 -5.11 10.66 17.77
C LEU A 18 -5.24 10.74 16.24
N PRO A 19 -4.15 10.98 15.50
CA PRO A 19 -4.21 10.83 14.06
C PRO A 19 -4.97 9.53 13.78
N ASP A 20 -6.04 9.62 12.99
CA ASP A 20 -7.03 8.57 12.62
C ASP A 20 -6.35 7.46 11.77
N PHE A 21 -5.15 7.08 12.19
CA PHE A 21 -4.12 6.34 11.49
C PHE A 21 -3.58 5.20 12.35
N ALA A 22 -3.99 5.08 13.61
CA ALA A 22 -3.98 3.77 14.26
C ALA A 22 -5.01 2.94 13.50
N ASN A 23 -4.56 2.23 12.47
CA ASN A 23 -5.37 1.25 11.76
C ASN A 23 -5.64 0.12 12.74
N SER A 24 -6.62 0.30 13.63
CA SER A 24 -7.11 -0.75 14.52
C SER A 24 -7.52 -1.99 13.72
N GLU A 25 -7.97 -1.77 12.47
CA GLU A 25 -8.17 -2.81 11.47
C GLU A 25 -6.90 -3.61 11.19
N ALA A 26 -5.74 -2.97 11.02
CA ALA A 26 -4.47 -3.67 10.76
C ALA A 26 -4.04 -4.53 11.95
N GLU A 27 -4.17 -4.04 13.18
CA GLU A 27 -3.86 -4.84 14.37
C GLU A 27 -4.75 -6.09 14.44
N GLU A 28 -6.06 -5.92 14.21
CA GLU A 28 -7.03 -7.02 14.19
C GLU A 28 -6.74 -8.02 13.05
N GLU A 29 -6.49 -7.52 11.85
CA GLU A 29 -6.35 -8.33 10.64
C GLU A 29 -4.97 -9.01 10.52
N LEU A 30 -3.91 -8.36 11.01
CA LEU A 30 -2.52 -8.75 10.73
C LEU A 30 -1.79 -9.36 11.92
N SER A 31 -2.26 -9.14 13.16
CA SER A 31 -1.63 -9.75 14.35
C SER A 31 -1.45 -11.27 14.27
N PRO A 32 -2.35 -12.07 13.64
CA PRO A 32 -2.11 -13.52 13.49
C PRO A 32 -0.93 -13.86 12.59
N LEU A 33 -0.51 -12.93 11.72
CA LEU A 33 0.58 -13.11 10.78
C LEU A 33 1.95 -12.69 11.33
N THR A 34 2.00 -11.96 12.45
CA THR A 34 3.24 -11.48 13.06
C THR A 34 4.32 -12.56 13.24
N PRO A 35 4.01 -13.78 13.74
CA PRO A 35 5.01 -14.84 13.82
C PRO A 35 5.59 -15.24 12.46
N LYS A 36 4.75 -15.27 11.40
CA LYS A 36 5.17 -15.61 10.05
C LYS A 36 6.01 -14.50 9.42
N ILE A 37 5.67 -13.24 9.69
CA ILE A 37 6.45 -12.06 9.25
C ILE A 37 7.87 -12.14 9.82
N VAL A 38 8.00 -12.39 11.12
CA VAL A 38 9.30 -12.55 11.80
C VAL A 38 10.10 -13.72 11.21
N GLU A 39 9.44 -14.86 10.98
CA GLU A 39 10.06 -16.03 10.34
C GLU A 39 10.60 -15.69 8.94
N LEU A 40 9.77 -15.08 8.09
CA LEU A 40 10.14 -14.71 6.72
C LEU A 40 11.27 -13.69 6.70
N PHE A 41 11.20 -12.64 7.52
CA PHE A 41 12.25 -11.64 7.65
C PHE A 41 13.59 -12.31 7.99
N ASN A 42 13.63 -13.08 9.08
CA ASN A 42 14.86 -13.64 9.62
C ASN A 42 15.49 -14.71 8.72
N ASN A 43 14.67 -15.44 7.95
CA ASN A 43 15.13 -16.52 7.09
C ASN A 43 15.44 -16.07 5.66
N SER A 44 14.77 -15.04 5.16
CA SER A 44 14.82 -14.67 3.74
C SER A 44 15.48 -13.31 3.47
N LEU A 45 15.49 -12.39 4.44
CA LEU A 45 16.06 -11.04 4.28
C LEU A 45 17.41 -10.90 5.00
N VAL A 46 18.31 -11.85 4.77
CA VAL A 46 19.64 -11.91 5.43
C VAL A 46 20.47 -10.65 5.13
N GLU A 47 20.26 -10.00 3.99
CA GLU A 47 20.90 -8.74 3.61
C GLU A 47 20.55 -7.55 4.51
N MET A 48 19.50 -7.66 5.33
CA MET A 48 19.18 -6.68 6.37
C MET A 48 20.24 -6.66 7.47
N GLY A 49 21.03 -7.73 7.61
CA GLY A 49 22.17 -7.80 8.52
C GLY A 49 21.78 -7.85 10.00
N THR A 50 20.49 -8.06 10.30
CA THR A 50 19.96 -8.19 11.66
C THR A 50 18.80 -9.17 11.68
N LYS A 51 18.47 -9.64 12.87
CA LYS A 51 17.22 -10.37 13.13
C LYS A 51 16.23 -9.45 13.84
N ILE A 52 14.96 -9.76 13.67
CA ILE A 52 13.86 -9.12 14.38
C ILE A 52 13.13 -10.13 15.27
N THR A 53 12.36 -9.59 16.20
CA THR A 53 11.41 -10.28 17.07
C THR A 53 10.00 -9.76 16.80
N GLN A 54 8.99 -10.32 17.46
CA GLN A 54 7.61 -9.82 17.31
C GLN A 54 7.46 -8.39 17.84
N ALA A 55 8.28 -7.97 18.80
CA ALA A 55 8.22 -6.62 19.36
C ALA A 55 8.73 -5.55 18.38
N ASP A 56 9.45 -5.95 17.34
CA ASP A 56 9.95 -5.05 16.29
C ASP A 56 8.94 -4.88 15.14
N VAL A 57 7.81 -5.61 15.18
CA VAL A 57 6.74 -5.53 14.18
C VAL A 57 5.67 -4.56 14.68
N ASP A 58 5.75 -3.31 14.23
CA ASP A 58 4.77 -2.27 14.54
C ASP A 58 3.66 -2.25 13.48
N LEU A 59 2.55 -2.93 13.76
CA LEU A 59 1.40 -3.00 12.85
C LEU A 59 0.67 -1.67 12.68
N SER A 60 0.88 -0.69 13.58
CA SER A 60 0.32 0.65 13.41
C SER A 60 0.91 1.37 12.18
N LEU A 61 2.06 0.90 11.67
CA LEU A 61 2.69 1.41 10.46
C LEU A 61 2.12 0.79 9.18
N ALA A 62 1.21 -0.19 9.28
CA ALA A 62 0.60 -0.82 8.13
C ALA A 62 -0.26 0.18 7.33
N GLN A 63 -0.02 0.21 6.02
CA GLN A 63 -0.68 1.09 5.07
C GLN A 63 -1.74 0.31 4.30
N LYS A 64 -3.00 0.74 4.39
CA LYS A 64 -4.11 0.14 3.63
C LYS A 64 -4.09 0.68 2.21
N VAL A 65 -3.81 -0.19 1.23
CA VAL A 65 -3.78 0.17 -0.19
C VAL A 65 -4.92 -0.54 -0.91
N TYR A 66 -5.77 0.24 -1.58
CA TYR A 66 -6.82 -0.29 -2.43
C TYR A 66 -6.28 -0.61 -3.83
N VAL A 67 -6.68 -1.75 -4.38
CA VAL A 67 -6.30 -2.20 -5.71
C VAL A 67 -7.52 -2.72 -6.47
N ASP A 68 -7.33 -3.05 -7.74
CA ASP A 68 -8.35 -3.63 -8.64
C ASP A 68 -9.53 -2.73 -9.02
N VAL A 69 -9.50 -1.45 -8.65
CA VAL A 69 -10.43 -0.42 -9.15
C VAL A 69 -9.65 0.57 -10.01
N ASN A 70 -10.09 0.76 -11.25
CA ASN A 70 -9.53 1.80 -12.13
C ASN A 70 -10.21 3.14 -11.85
N LEU A 71 -9.52 4.01 -11.10
CA LEU A 71 -10.00 5.32 -10.70
C LEU A 71 -10.26 6.25 -11.88
N PHE A 72 -9.40 6.16 -12.90
CA PHE A 72 -9.51 7.03 -14.08
C PHE A 72 -10.71 6.70 -14.96
N ARG A 73 -11.31 5.52 -14.80
CA ARG A 73 -12.59 5.15 -15.44
C ARG A 73 -13.84 5.46 -14.63
N LEU A 74 -13.71 5.91 -13.38
CA LEU A 74 -14.87 6.29 -12.56
C LEU A 74 -15.52 7.55 -13.12
N LYS A 75 -16.86 7.65 -13.07
CA LYS A 75 -17.60 8.84 -13.53
C LYS A 75 -17.73 9.93 -12.45
N THR A 76 -16.94 9.82 -11.39
CA THR A 76 -16.99 10.69 -10.22
C THR A 76 -15.57 10.97 -9.75
N ASP A 77 -15.37 12.16 -9.21
CA ASP A 77 -14.19 12.60 -8.47
C ASP A 77 -14.53 12.92 -7.01
N SER A 78 -15.79 12.72 -6.58
CA SER A 78 -16.19 12.88 -5.19
C SER A 78 -15.41 11.91 -4.31
N HIS A 79 -14.68 12.44 -3.33
CA HIS A 79 -13.89 11.65 -2.39
C HIS A 79 -14.75 10.60 -1.67
N HIS A 80 -15.97 11.00 -1.26
CA HIS A 80 -16.91 10.12 -0.58
C HIS A 80 -17.33 8.95 -1.48
N GLU A 81 -17.72 9.22 -2.73
CA GLU A 81 -18.16 8.18 -3.66
C GLU A 81 -17.01 7.26 -4.06
N VAL A 82 -15.82 7.82 -4.33
CA VAL A 82 -14.62 7.03 -4.62
C VAL A 82 -14.27 6.13 -3.44
N THR A 83 -14.31 6.65 -2.21
CA THR A 83 -14.05 5.85 -1.00
C THR A 83 -15.02 4.68 -0.88
N SER A 84 -16.32 4.90 -1.12
CA SER A 84 -17.33 3.84 -1.08
C SER A 84 -17.08 2.79 -2.16
N ILE A 85 -16.79 3.19 -3.39
CA ILE A 85 -16.46 2.26 -4.49
C ILE A 85 -15.23 1.42 -4.14
N LEU A 86 -14.17 2.03 -3.60
CA LEU A 86 -12.97 1.31 -3.19
C LEU A 86 -13.24 0.30 -2.07
N LYS A 87 -14.11 0.62 -1.11
CA LYS A 87 -14.50 -0.29 -0.03
C LYS A 87 -15.37 -1.45 -0.51
N GLU A 88 -16.25 -1.20 -1.48
CA GLU A 88 -17.21 -2.20 -1.97
C GLU A 88 -16.61 -3.12 -3.06
N GLN A 89 -15.76 -2.56 -3.91
CA GLN A 89 -15.26 -3.24 -5.12
C GLN A 89 -13.75 -3.46 -5.12
N GLY A 90 -13.01 -2.67 -4.34
CA GLY A 90 -11.56 -2.76 -4.27
C GLY A 90 -11.09 -3.91 -3.40
N SER A 91 -10.05 -4.58 -3.88
CA SER A 91 -9.26 -5.47 -3.02
C SER A 91 -8.35 -4.64 -2.14
N VAL A 92 -8.00 -5.18 -0.96
CA VAL A 92 -7.09 -4.53 -0.02
C VAL A 92 -5.75 -5.27 0.02
N VAL A 93 -4.68 -4.51 -0.09
CA VAL A 93 -3.31 -4.93 0.23
C VAL A 93 -2.81 -4.06 1.37
N TRP A 94 -2.39 -4.67 2.46
CA TRP A 94 -1.63 -4.01 3.50
C TRP A 94 -0.16 -3.99 3.12
N MET A 95 0.45 -2.81 3.13
CA MET A 95 1.90 -2.66 3.06
C MET A 95 2.43 -2.37 4.47
N LEU A 96 3.19 -3.31 5.02
CA LEU A 96 3.78 -3.18 6.35
C LEU A 96 5.30 -2.96 6.23
N PRO A 97 5.79 -1.74 6.53
CA PRO A 97 7.23 -1.49 6.62
C PRO A 97 7.79 -2.00 7.94
N ILE A 98 8.97 -2.61 7.89
CA ILE A 98 9.78 -3.00 9.05
C ILE A 98 11.15 -2.36 8.89
N TYR A 99 11.49 -1.48 9.83
CA TYR A 99 12.74 -0.75 9.82
C TYR A 99 13.80 -1.48 10.63
N ALA A 100 14.91 -1.84 10.00
CA ALA A 100 15.99 -2.55 10.67
C ALA A 100 17.34 -2.17 10.07
N ASN A 101 18.32 -1.85 10.93
CA ASN A 101 19.69 -1.53 10.52
C ASN A 101 19.79 -0.46 9.41
N GLY A 102 18.96 0.59 9.50
CA GLY A 102 18.94 1.68 8.51
C GLY A 102 18.31 1.33 7.15
N LYS A 103 17.79 0.11 6.99
CA LYS A 103 17.06 -0.37 5.81
C LYS A 103 15.59 -0.57 6.13
N THR A 104 14.78 -0.73 5.09
CA THR A 104 13.36 -1.03 5.22
C THR A 104 13.05 -2.33 4.50
N ALA A 105 12.40 -3.26 5.20
CA ALA A 105 11.71 -4.38 4.57
C ALA A 105 10.23 -4.01 4.42
N VAL A 106 9.62 -4.32 3.29
CA VAL A 106 8.19 -4.09 3.06
C VAL A 106 7.51 -5.44 2.83
N PHE A 107 6.50 -5.72 3.65
CA PHE A 107 5.64 -6.91 3.53
C PHE A 107 4.32 -6.51 2.89
N GLN A 108 3.92 -7.23 1.86
CA GLN A 108 2.59 -7.12 1.29
C GLN A 108 1.73 -8.23 1.84
N ILE A 109 0.56 -7.85 2.31
CA ILE A 109 -0.38 -8.77 2.96
C ILE A 109 -1.75 -8.57 2.31
N SER A 110 -2.30 -9.62 1.73
CA SER A 110 -3.58 -9.58 1.02
C SER A 110 -4.45 -10.78 1.38
N LYS A 111 -5.77 -10.64 1.23
CA LYS A 111 -6.68 -11.78 1.33
C LYS A 111 -6.52 -12.68 0.11
N GLY A 112 -6.51 -13.99 0.33
CA GLY A 112 -6.54 -14.96 -0.76
C GLY A 112 -7.81 -14.82 -1.59
N LEU A 113 -7.66 -14.75 -2.91
CA LEU A 113 -8.77 -14.65 -3.86
C LEU A 113 -9.13 -16.03 -4.45
N PRO A 114 -10.39 -16.23 -4.86
CA PRO A 114 -10.79 -17.45 -5.55
C PRO A 114 -10.02 -17.64 -6.85
N VAL A 115 -9.76 -18.91 -7.20
CA VAL A 115 -9.09 -19.28 -8.45
C VAL A 115 -9.99 -18.90 -9.64
N PRO A 116 -9.48 -18.15 -10.64
CA PRO A 116 -10.24 -17.87 -11.85
C PRO A 116 -10.63 -19.17 -12.56
N PRO A 117 -11.84 -19.25 -13.16
CA PRO A 117 -12.31 -20.46 -13.85
C PRO A 117 -11.35 -20.94 -14.94
N ASN A 118 -10.68 -20.00 -15.60
CA ASN A 118 -9.81 -20.26 -16.76
C ASN A 118 -8.32 -20.39 -16.38
N ALA A 119 -7.99 -20.43 -15.09
CA ALA A 119 -6.59 -20.54 -14.65
C ALA A 119 -6.04 -21.95 -14.96
N SER A 120 -4.92 -22.00 -15.69
CA SER A 120 -4.20 -23.25 -15.99
C SER A 120 -3.29 -23.61 -14.81
N LEU A 121 -3.85 -24.29 -13.81
CA LEU A 121 -3.17 -24.68 -12.58
C LEU A 121 -3.26 -26.19 -12.37
N SER A 122 -2.28 -26.77 -11.67
CA SER A 122 -2.38 -28.14 -11.17
C SER A 122 -3.48 -28.26 -10.10
N GLU A 123 -3.95 -29.49 -9.85
CA GLU A 123 -4.95 -29.76 -8.82
C GLU A 123 -4.45 -29.42 -7.42
N GLU A 124 -3.17 -29.70 -7.13
CA GLU A 124 -2.52 -29.37 -5.87
C GLU A 124 -2.41 -27.86 -5.68
N GLU A 125 -2.05 -27.13 -6.73
CA GLU A 125 -1.96 -25.67 -6.72
C GLU A 125 -3.33 -25.04 -6.47
N ARG A 126 -4.36 -25.54 -7.14
CA ARG A 126 -5.75 -25.13 -6.95
C ARG A 126 -6.20 -25.34 -5.50
N LYS A 127 -6.02 -26.55 -4.94
CA LYS A 127 -6.36 -26.83 -3.53
C LYS A 127 -5.63 -25.93 -2.55
N ARG A 128 -4.36 -25.63 -2.81
CA ARG A 128 -3.57 -24.71 -1.97
C ARG A 128 -4.11 -23.28 -2.00
N ILE A 129 -4.54 -22.78 -3.16
CA ILE A 129 -5.14 -21.45 -3.26
C ILE A 129 -6.52 -21.44 -2.58
N GLU A 130 -7.36 -22.42 -2.88
CA GLU A 130 -8.71 -22.54 -2.31
C GLU A 130 -8.68 -22.60 -0.77
N ALA A 131 -7.69 -23.28 -0.18
CA ALA A 131 -7.51 -23.32 1.27
C ALA A 131 -7.19 -21.96 1.92
N ASN A 132 -6.76 -20.98 1.14
CA ASN A 132 -6.37 -19.64 1.60
C ASN A 132 -7.38 -18.55 1.21
N VAL A 133 -8.47 -18.89 0.50
CA VAL A 133 -9.50 -17.92 0.13
C VAL A 133 -10.07 -17.25 1.37
N GLY A 134 -10.13 -15.92 1.34
CA GLY A 134 -10.63 -15.08 2.44
C GLY A 134 -9.67 -14.93 3.63
N LYS A 135 -8.54 -15.64 3.66
CA LYS A 135 -7.51 -15.53 4.72
C LYS A 135 -6.45 -14.52 4.32
N TRP A 136 -5.95 -13.77 5.29
CA TRP A 136 -4.78 -12.92 5.11
C TRP A 136 -3.54 -13.78 4.87
N THR A 137 -2.76 -13.43 3.85
CA THR A 137 -1.54 -14.12 3.45
C THR A 137 -0.45 -13.12 3.11
N ILE A 138 0.81 -13.55 3.12
CA ILE A 138 1.97 -12.72 2.76
C ILE A 138 2.46 -13.19 1.39
N PRO A 139 1.89 -12.69 0.28
CA PRO A 139 2.27 -13.16 -1.05
C PRO A 139 3.60 -12.57 -1.54
N ALA A 140 4.05 -11.45 -0.99
CA ALA A 140 5.31 -10.81 -1.37
C ALA A 140 5.94 -10.04 -0.20
N PHE A 141 7.26 -9.99 -0.20
CA PHE A 141 8.05 -9.15 0.69
C PHE A 141 9.44 -8.92 0.08
N GLY A 142 10.11 -7.85 0.49
CA GLY A 142 11.49 -7.57 0.07
C GLY A 142 12.10 -6.39 0.81
N SER A 143 13.39 -6.15 0.55
CA SER A 143 14.13 -5.04 1.13
C SER A 143 14.35 -3.91 0.11
N GLU A 144 14.22 -2.67 0.56
CA GLU A 144 14.58 -1.47 -0.18
C GLU A 144 15.74 -0.74 0.53
N GLU A 145 16.63 -0.16 -0.26
CA GLU A 145 17.63 0.79 0.25
C GLU A 145 16.99 2.17 0.33
N GLY A 146 16.98 2.74 1.54
CA GLY A 146 16.30 4.00 1.83
C GLY A 146 14.92 3.78 2.47
N LYS A 147 14.57 4.69 3.38
CA LYS A 147 13.24 4.69 4.00
C LYS A 147 12.26 5.36 3.05
N THR A 148 11.52 4.59 2.26
CA THR A 148 10.36 5.14 1.56
C THR A 148 9.19 5.24 2.54
N ASP A 149 9.29 6.15 3.50
CA ASP A 149 8.15 6.50 4.36
C ASP A 149 7.19 7.34 3.53
N TYR A 150 6.18 6.67 3.00
CA TYR A 150 5.24 7.30 2.11
C TYR A 150 4.40 8.39 2.80
N TYR A 151 4.09 8.22 4.09
CA TYR A 151 3.44 9.26 4.88
C TYR A 151 4.35 10.47 5.05
N ALA A 152 5.66 10.26 5.25
CA ALA A 152 6.61 11.35 5.28
C ALA A 152 6.65 12.12 3.95
N ARG A 153 6.49 11.45 2.81
CA ARG A 153 6.40 12.11 1.49
C ARG A 153 5.14 12.96 1.37
N VAL A 154 3.97 12.44 1.74
CA VAL A 154 2.70 13.22 1.73
C VAL A 154 2.79 14.40 2.71
N LYS A 155 3.33 14.16 3.90
CA LYS A 155 3.57 15.19 4.91
C LYS A 155 4.58 16.25 4.45
N ALA A 156 5.60 15.88 3.68
CA ALA A 156 6.54 16.84 3.12
C ALA A 156 5.85 17.78 2.12
N ALA A 157 4.93 17.27 1.30
CA ALA A 157 4.17 18.07 0.35
C ALA A 157 3.22 19.07 1.05
N PHE A 158 2.46 18.63 2.07
CA PHE A 158 1.38 19.44 2.68
C PHE A 158 1.66 19.95 4.11
N GLY A 159 2.83 19.66 4.68
CA GLY A 159 3.17 19.91 6.09
C GLY A 159 2.48 18.96 7.10
N HIS A 160 1.43 18.27 6.67
CA HIS A 160 0.66 17.26 7.40
C HIS A 160 0.13 16.22 6.39
N VAL A 161 -0.45 15.11 6.87
CA VAL A 161 -1.20 14.20 5.98
C VAL A 161 -2.65 14.67 5.97
N PRO A 162 -3.20 15.11 4.82
CA PRO A 162 -4.59 15.56 4.75
C PRO A 162 -5.57 14.48 5.20
N GLN A 163 -6.59 14.87 5.97
CA GLN A 163 -7.62 13.94 6.42
C GLN A 163 -8.35 13.34 5.21
N GLY A 164 -8.62 12.04 5.24
CA GLY A 164 -9.25 11.34 4.12
C GLY A 164 -8.28 10.92 3.02
N THR A 165 -6.97 11.09 3.18
CA THR A 165 -5.99 10.54 2.22
C THR A 165 -6.25 9.03 1.99
N LEU A 166 -6.41 8.64 0.72
CA LEU A 166 -6.59 7.23 0.32
C LEU A 166 -5.33 6.75 -0.39
N LEU A 167 -4.88 5.53 -0.11
CA LEU A 167 -3.80 4.91 -0.87
C LEU A 167 -4.36 3.90 -1.86
N VAL A 168 -3.89 4.00 -3.10
CA VAL A 168 -4.35 3.17 -4.22
C VAL A 168 -3.14 2.74 -5.05
N SER A 169 -3.23 1.61 -5.73
CA SER A 169 -2.15 1.12 -6.59
C SER A 169 -2.71 0.43 -7.83
N GLY A 170 -1.82 0.09 -8.77
CA GLY A 170 -2.18 -0.58 -10.02
C GLY A 170 -3.02 0.27 -10.96
N GLN A 171 -2.90 1.59 -10.85
CA GLN A 171 -3.65 2.50 -11.70
C GLN A 171 -2.99 2.59 -13.08
N PRO A 172 -3.77 2.85 -14.14
CA PRO A 172 -3.21 3.16 -15.45
C PRO A 172 -2.15 4.27 -15.32
N TYR A 173 -1.02 4.15 -16.04
CA TYR A 173 0.19 4.98 -15.93
C TYR A 173 0.93 4.89 -14.58
N PHE A 174 0.25 5.02 -13.45
CA PHE A 174 0.84 4.93 -12.11
C PHE A 174 0.99 3.47 -11.65
N ARG A 175 2.13 2.87 -12.01
CA ARG A 175 2.49 1.48 -11.65
C ARG A 175 2.98 1.30 -10.21
N ILE A 176 2.97 2.36 -9.42
CA ILE A 176 3.40 2.41 -8.02
C ILE A 176 2.25 2.94 -7.15
N PRO A 177 2.25 2.71 -5.83
CA PRO A 177 1.22 3.23 -4.96
C PRO A 177 1.18 4.74 -5.04
N MET A 178 -0.03 5.28 -5.02
CA MET A 178 -0.30 6.71 -5.08
C MET A 178 -1.36 7.08 -4.04
N ALA A 179 -1.35 8.35 -3.63
CA ALA A 179 -2.14 8.88 -2.55
C ALA A 179 -3.10 9.86 -3.20
N LEU A 180 -4.38 9.62 -2.99
CA LEU A 180 -5.44 10.51 -3.41
C LEU A 180 -5.72 11.46 -2.26
N ILE A 181 -5.58 12.75 -2.55
CA ILE A 181 -5.74 13.81 -1.57
C ILE A 181 -7.05 14.53 -1.86
N PRO A 182 -7.98 14.58 -0.91
CA PRO A 182 -9.20 15.36 -1.07
C PRO A 182 -8.87 16.86 -1.07
N GLY A 183 -9.61 17.61 -1.89
CA GLY A 183 -9.70 19.07 -1.83
C GLY A 183 -10.72 19.52 -0.79
N ASP A 184 -10.75 20.82 -0.55
CA ASP A 184 -11.63 21.43 0.47
C ASP A 184 -13.13 21.29 0.14
N SER A 185 -13.49 21.17 -1.14
CA SER A 185 -14.87 20.99 -1.61
C SER A 185 -15.35 19.53 -1.61
N GLY A 186 -14.50 18.57 -1.23
CA GLY A 186 -14.84 17.15 -1.10
C GLY A 186 -14.62 16.31 -2.36
N GLU A 187 -14.13 16.89 -3.43
CA GLU A 187 -13.56 16.19 -4.59
C GLU A 187 -12.11 15.76 -4.36
N LEU A 188 -11.62 14.82 -5.16
CA LEU A 188 -10.21 14.50 -5.23
C LEU A 188 -9.46 15.61 -5.96
N ALA A 189 -8.46 16.19 -5.30
CA ALA A 189 -7.69 17.32 -5.82
C ALA A 189 -6.30 16.91 -6.31
N TRP A 190 -5.61 16.03 -5.58
CA TRP A 190 -4.21 15.71 -5.88
C TRP A 190 -3.91 14.21 -5.86
N ILE A 191 -2.94 13.83 -6.68
CA ILE A 191 -2.29 12.53 -6.67
C ILE A 191 -0.83 12.74 -6.27
N ILE A 192 -0.38 12.01 -5.26
CA ILE A 192 1.05 11.94 -4.91
C ILE A 192 1.52 10.51 -5.12
N PRO A 193 2.37 10.22 -6.10
CA PRO A 193 3.01 8.92 -6.24
C PRO A 193 4.01 8.67 -5.11
N SER A 194 4.16 7.42 -4.69
CA SER A 194 5.10 7.00 -3.62
C SER A 194 6.57 7.23 -3.95
N ALA A 195 6.91 7.34 -5.23
CA ALA A 195 8.22 7.69 -5.75
C ALA A 195 8.09 8.60 -6.98
N PRO A 196 9.13 9.35 -7.37
CA PRO A 196 9.12 10.09 -8.63
C PRO A 196 8.81 9.17 -9.81
N ILE A 197 8.03 9.69 -10.77
CA ILE A 197 7.69 8.98 -11.99
C ILE A 197 8.73 9.30 -13.06
N SER A 198 9.14 8.29 -13.81
CA SER A 198 10.16 8.41 -14.86
C SER A 198 9.65 8.12 -16.27
N TYR A 199 8.33 8.02 -16.47
CA TYR A 199 7.75 7.79 -17.79
C TYR A 199 7.72 9.11 -18.57
N GLU A 200 8.15 9.05 -19.83
CA GLU A 200 8.21 10.21 -20.71
C GLU A 200 6.83 10.59 -21.28
N GLU A 201 5.91 9.63 -21.42
CA GLU A 201 4.57 9.86 -21.97
C GLU A 201 3.46 9.06 -21.25
N PRO A 202 2.24 9.64 -21.08
CA PRO A 202 1.91 11.05 -21.28
C PRO A 202 2.72 12.02 -20.40
N GLU A 203 2.92 13.22 -20.91
CA GLU A 203 3.31 14.37 -20.11
C GLU A 203 2.11 14.77 -19.24
N LEU A 204 2.24 14.61 -17.92
CA LEU A 204 1.21 15.00 -16.98
C LEU A 204 1.48 16.39 -16.41
N PRO A 205 0.44 17.21 -16.18
CA PRO A 205 0.61 18.44 -15.43
C PRO A 205 1.10 18.12 -14.02
N THR A 206 2.12 18.84 -13.59
CA THR A 206 2.69 18.71 -12.25
C THR A 206 2.76 20.06 -11.57
N VAL A 207 2.57 20.03 -10.26
CA VAL A 207 2.78 21.16 -9.37
C VAL A 207 3.85 20.73 -8.37
N ASN A 208 4.90 21.53 -8.23
CA ASN A 208 5.91 21.26 -7.20
C ASN A 208 5.44 21.85 -5.86
N MET A 209 5.14 20.98 -4.89
CA MET A 209 4.80 21.35 -3.53
C MET A 209 5.93 20.93 -2.60
N ASN A 210 6.68 21.92 -2.10
CA ASN A 210 7.81 21.70 -1.18
C ASN A 210 8.84 20.67 -1.69
N GLY A 211 9.17 20.70 -2.99
CA GLY A 211 10.11 19.78 -3.60
C GLY A 211 9.54 18.41 -3.94
N ILE A 212 8.23 18.21 -3.78
CA ILE A 212 7.50 17.00 -4.19
C ILE A 212 6.61 17.35 -5.37
N ASP A 213 6.77 16.62 -6.48
CA ASP A 213 5.85 16.74 -7.60
C ASP A 213 4.53 16.06 -7.26
N VAL A 214 3.46 16.86 -7.32
CA VAL A 214 2.08 16.43 -7.12
C VAL A 214 1.30 16.67 -8.41
N TYR A 215 0.28 15.85 -8.64
CA TYR A 215 -0.45 15.82 -9.90
C TYR A 215 -1.90 16.23 -9.64
N PRO A 216 -2.42 17.27 -10.32
CA PRO A 216 -3.84 17.61 -10.26
C PRO A 216 -4.70 16.42 -10.70
N TYR A 217 -5.65 15.98 -9.88
CA TYR A 217 -6.40 14.75 -10.13
C TYR A 217 -7.23 14.81 -11.41
N HIS A 218 -7.95 15.92 -11.62
CA HIS A 218 -8.89 16.06 -12.73
C HIS A 218 -8.17 16.06 -14.08
N GLU A 219 -7.16 16.89 -14.24
CA GLU A 219 -6.36 17.01 -15.46
C GLU A 219 -5.59 15.71 -15.74
N THR A 220 -5.06 15.08 -14.69
CA THR A 220 -4.39 13.77 -14.82
C THR A 220 -5.35 12.70 -15.32
N LYS A 221 -6.58 12.67 -14.78
CA LYS A 221 -7.63 11.74 -15.20
C LYS A 221 -8.03 11.98 -16.66
N GLU A 222 -8.26 13.22 -17.07
CA GLU A 222 -8.61 13.58 -18.44
C GLU A 222 -7.55 13.14 -19.44
N ILE A 223 -6.26 13.29 -19.09
CA ILE A 223 -5.15 12.85 -19.94
C ILE A 223 -5.11 11.33 -19.99
N ILE A 224 -5.08 10.65 -18.85
CA ILE A 224 -4.92 9.19 -18.81
C ILE A 224 -6.10 8.46 -19.47
N ASP A 225 -7.32 8.97 -19.35
CA ASP A 225 -8.50 8.36 -19.99
C ASP A 225 -8.45 8.40 -21.53
N GLN A 226 -7.61 9.28 -22.11
CA GLN A 226 -7.36 9.33 -23.56
C GLN A 226 -6.37 8.27 -24.04
N TYR A 227 -5.57 7.69 -23.14
CA TYR A 227 -4.62 6.65 -23.50
C TYR A 227 -5.29 5.29 -23.39
N ASP A 228 -5.20 4.50 -24.47
CA ASP A 228 -5.60 3.10 -24.41
C ASP A 228 -4.61 2.34 -23.53
N THR A 229 -4.95 2.21 -22.25
CA THR A 229 -4.10 1.52 -21.28
C THR A 229 -4.34 0.00 -21.30
N SER A 230 -5.04 -0.54 -22.30
CA SER A 230 -5.28 -1.99 -22.44
C SER A 230 -4.01 -2.80 -22.74
N ASP A 231 -2.99 -2.15 -23.34
CA ASP A 231 -1.72 -2.79 -23.73
C ASP A 231 -0.57 -2.57 -22.73
N ALA A 232 -0.83 -1.88 -21.61
CA ALA A 232 0.19 -1.63 -20.61
C ALA A 232 0.48 -2.89 -19.78
N GLU A 233 1.27 -3.83 -20.32
CA GLU A 233 1.78 -4.98 -19.56
C GLU A 233 2.28 -4.49 -18.19
N PRO A 234 1.87 -5.11 -17.07
CA PRO A 234 2.32 -4.70 -15.75
C PRO A 234 3.77 -5.12 -15.54
N GLN A 235 4.71 -4.38 -16.11
CA GLN A 235 6.08 -4.38 -15.61
C GLN A 235 6.11 -3.47 -14.38
N GLY A 236 5.57 -4.00 -13.29
CA GLY A 236 5.64 -3.38 -11.97
C GLY A 236 7.07 -3.42 -11.44
N SER A 237 7.37 -2.53 -10.49
CA SER A 237 8.51 -2.71 -9.59
C SER A 237 8.47 -4.14 -9.02
N PRO A 238 9.62 -4.83 -8.84
CA PRO A 238 9.67 -6.21 -8.38
C PRO A 238 8.98 -6.45 -7.02
N LEU A 239 8.62 -5.38 -6.32
CA LEU A 239 7.85 -5.41 -5.10
C LEU A 239 6.34 -5.41 -5.33
N LEU A 240 5.77 -4.69 -6.29
CA LEU A 240 4.31 -4.56 -6.45
C LEU A 240 3.85 -5.24 -7.72
N ILE A 241 3.56 -6.52 -7.55
CA ILE A 241 3.02 -7.36 -8.59
C ILE A 241 1.49 -7.16 -8.56
N PRO A 242 0.81 -6.82 -9.68
CA PRO A 242 -0.63 -6.64 -9.70
C PRO A 242 -1.35 -7.84 -9.11
N LEU A 243 -2.52 -7.63 -8.49
CA LEU A 243 -3.25 -8.72 -7.85
C LEU A 243 -3.62 -9.85 -8.83
N SER A 244 -3.85 -9.50 -10.11
CA SER A 244 -4.03 -10.44 -11.22
C SER A 244 -2.83 -11.37 -11.45
N ILE A 245 -1.62 -10.94 -11.09
CA ILE A 245 -0.38 -11.75 -11.09
C ILE A 245 -0.12 -12.36 -9.68
N LEU A 246 -0.65 -11.79 -8.59
CA LEU A 246 -0.58 -12.40 -7.25
C LEU A 246 -1.39 -13.70 -7.14
N ILE A 247 -2.48 -13.81 -7.91
CA ILE A 247 -3.24 -15.08 -8.08
C ILE A 247 -2.34 -16.18 -8.65
N THR A 248 -1.40 -15.86 -9.56
CA THR A 248 -0.42 -16.83 -10.09
C THR A 248 0.83 -16.99 -9.22
N LEU A 249 1.16 -16.04 -8.34
CA LEU A 249 2.34 -16.10 -7.47
C LEU A 249 2.14 -16.78 -6.12
N SER A 250 0.90 -16.94 -5.69
CA SER A 250 0.51 -17.87 -4.62
C SER A 250 1.04 -19.30 -4.88
N ILE A 251 1.37 -19.59 -6.14
CA ILE A 251 1.85 -20.87 -6.66
C ILE A 251 3.38 -20.90 -6.78
N ALA A 252 4.08 -19.78 -6.98
CA ALA A 252 5.43 -19.81 -7.56
C ALA A 252 6.61 -19.25 -6.75
N LEU A 253 6.47 -18.68 -5.54
CA LEU A 253 7.61 -18.00 -4.89
C LEU A 253 7.98 -18.50 -3.49
N ILE A 254 8.54 -19.72 -3.46
CA ILE A 254 9.67 -20.06 -2.57
C ILE A 254 11.00 -20.09 -3.37
N GLY A 255 10.99 -20.05 -4.71
CA GLY A 255 12.18 -20.38 -5.52
C GLY A 255 12.87 -19.25 -6.30
N PHE A 256 12.17 -18.20 -6.74
CA PHE A 256 12.66 -17.48 -7.94
C PHE A 256 13.46 -16.18 -7.69
N MET A 257 13.32 -15.51 -6.54
CA MET A 257 14.09 -14.28 -6.26
C MET A 257 15.53 -14.53 -5.81
N ILE A 258 15.88 -15.75 -5.39
CA ILE A 258 17.25 -16.11 -4.98
C ILE A 258 18.15 -16.38 -6.20
N LEU A 259 17.58 -16.75 -7.36
CA LEU A 259 18.39 -17.21 -8.50
C LEU A 259 19.00 -16.10 -9.35
N ARG A 260 18.45 -14.87 -9.36
CA ARG A 260 19.00 -13.77 -10.18
C ARG A 260 20.19 -13.02 -9.58
N ARG A 261 20.49 -13.20 -8.28
CA ARG A 261 21.70 -12.61 -7.66
C ARG A 261 22.95 -13.50 -7.76
N LYS A 262 22.81 -14.82 -7.95
CA LYS A 262 23.97 -15.72 -8.06
C LYS A 262 24.61 -15.79 -9.46
N THR A 263 23.90 -15.41 -10.52
CA THR A 263 24.41 -15.50 -11.91
C THR A 263 25.18 -14.27 -12.40
N LYS A 264 25.36 -13.22 -11.58
CA LYS A 264 26.19 -12.04 -11.93
C LYS A 264 27.56 -11.97 -11.23
N ARG A 265 28.02 -13.05 -10.59
CA ARG A 265 29.39 -13.17 -10.06
C ARG A 265 30.09 -14.42 -10.60
N THR A 266 30.25 -14.49 -11.91
CA THR A 266 31.34 -15.22 -12.58
C THR A 266 31.39 -14.75 -14.04
N ALA A 267 32.18 -13.71 -14.28
CA ALA A 267 32.96 -13.47 -15.49
C ALA A 267 33.98 -12.37 -15.16
#